data_AF-A0ABD2PZ68-F1
#
_entry.id   AF-A0ABD2PZ68-F1
#
_cell.length_a   1.000
_cell.length_b   1.000
_cell.length_c   1.000
_cell.angle_alpha   90.00
_cell.angle_beta   90.00
_cell.angle_gamma   90.00
#
_symmetry.space_group_name_H-M   'P 1'
#
loop_
_entity.id
_entity.type
_entity.pdbx_description
1 polymer ?
#
loop_
_entity_poly.entity_id
_entity_poly.type
_entity_poly.pdbx_seq_one_letter_code
_entity_poly.pdbx_strand_id
1 'polypeptide(L)'
;MGKAKVNKDKPTEKIKTAGIKFNKDKGQHILRNPLIIQTMIEKAGIKSSDSVLEVGPGTGNLTVKLLEKAGIVHAFEIDPRMVSELQKRVQTSPNRPKLHICVGDAIKCKEWPRFDLCVANLPYQISSPFVLRLIAYGNSYRCAVVMVQKEFADRLVAKPGDKLYCRLSANIQFHCRVAKLMKIARNSFRPPPKVDSAVVRIEPRFPKPPVSFEEWDSLLRIVFARKNKTLSANFSKSVVQILHNNYLKTCKQKNIQPQPEGIEQAANLMNDKVTKILTDSSFGTFRARTMDEDDLLKLLLAFKTENIYFA
;
A
#
# COMPACT_ATOMS: atom_id res chain seq x y z
N MET A 1 50.76 11.51 64.53
CA MET A 1 49.65 12.35 64.04
C MET A 1 49.69 12.41 62.52
N GLY A 2 49.03 11.47 61.83
CA GLY A 2 48.96 11.41 60.37
C GLY A 2 47.68 12.07 59.86
N LYS A 3 47.80 13.04 58.94
CA LYS A 3 46.66 13.73 58.31
C LYS A 3 45.93 12.79 57.35
N ALA A 4 44.64 12.52 57.61
CA ALA A 4 43.77 11.74 56.73
C ALA A 4 43.29 12.59 55.53
N LYS A 5 43.48 12.07 54.32
CA LYS A 5 42.92 12.59 53.07
C LYS A 5 41.43 12.25 52.99
N VAL A 6 40.58 13.25 52.82
CA VAL A 6 39.14 13.09 52.56
C VAL A 6 38.96 12.61 51.13
N ASN A 7 38.49 11.38 50.96
CA ASN A 7 38.12 10.84 49.65
C ASN A 7 36.64 11.16 49.39
N LYS A 8 36.38 12.17 48.56
CA LYS A 8 35.05 12.45 47.99
C LYS A 8 34.93 11.63 46.72
N ASP A 9 34.22 10.51 46.78
CA ASP A 9 33.59 9.90 45.61
C ASP A 9 32.49 8.93 46.08
N LYS A 10 31.24 9.42 46.13
CA LYS A 10 30.07 8.56 46.00
C LYS A 10 29.47 8.85 44.62
N PRO A 11 29.42 7.88 43.69
CA PRO A 11 28.72 8.08 42.45
C PRO A 11 27.23 8.15 42.76
N THR A 12 26.61 9.30 42.48
CA THR A 12 25.15 9.42 42.39
C THR A 12 24.66 8.44 41.33
N GLU A 13 23.96 7.39 41.75
CA GLU A 13 23.19 6.51 40.86
C GLU A 13 22.13 7.35 40.13
N LYS A 14 22.42 7.68 38.87
CA LYS A 14 21.41 8.19 37.95
C LYS A 14 20.41 7.06 37.70
N ILE A 15 19.23 7.17 38.31
CA ILE A 15 18.05 6.36 37.97
C ILE A 15 17.81 6.52 36.47
N LYS A 16 18.20 5.52 35.68
CA LYS A 16 17.89 5.45 34.26
C LYS A 16 16.38 5.22 34.16
N THR A 17 15.61 6.29 33.91
CA THR A 17 14.26 6.12 33.36
C THR A 17 14.38 5.27 32.10
N ALA A 18 13.92 4.02 32.19
CA ALA A 18 14.03 3.04 31.11
C ALA A 18 13.14 3.50 29.93
N GLY A 19 13.71 4.30 29.03
CA GLY A 19 13.04 4.69 27.80
C GLY A 19 12.71 3.44 26.97
N ILE A 20 11.53 3.43 26.34
CA ILE A 20 11.09 2.27 25.56
C ILE A 20 12.13 1.97 24.47
N LYS A 21 12.63 0.74 24.46
CA LYS A 21 13.54 0.25 23.42
C LYS A 21 12.75 -0.02 22.15
N PHE A 22 12.97 0.82 21.14
CA PHE A 22 12.41 0.65 19.80
C PHE A 22 13.06 -0.51 19.07
N ASN A 23 12.24 -1.36 18.46
CA ASN A 23 12.68 -2.48 17.66
C ASN A 23 12.80 -2.05 16.19
N LYS A 24 14.05 -1.88 15.73
CA LYS A 24 14.37 -1.49 14.35
C LYS A 24 13.92 -2.54 13.33
N ASP A 25 13.97 -3.83 13.69
CA ASP A 25 13.60 -4.94 12.80
C ASP A 25 12.08 -4.95 12.55
N LYS A 26 11.29 -4.51 13.54
CA LYS A 26 9.86 -4.25 13.41
C LYS A 26 9.53 -2.92 12.72
N GLY A 27 10.52 -2.20 12.20
CA GLY A 27 10.30 -0.92 11.51
C GLY A 27 9.89 0.24 12.42
N GLN A 28 10.15 0.16 13.73
CA GLN A 28 9.79 1.21 14.69
C GLN A 28 10.70 2.43 14.54
N HIS A 29 10.40 3.28 13.56
CA HIS A 29 11.02 4.57 13.30
C HIS A 29 10.04 5.68 13.68
N ILE A 30 10.24 6.28 14.85
CA ILE A 30 9.32 7.30 15.36
C ILE A 30 9.63 8.64 14.70
N LEU A 31 8.67 9.17 13.94
CA LEU A 31 8.73 10.53 13.41
C LEU A 31 8.67 11.53 14.56
N ARG A 32 9.68 12.41 14.67
CA ARG A 32 9.79 13.39 15.76
C ARG A 32 9.61 14.83 15.33
N ASN A 33 9.81 15.12 14.05
CA ASN A 33 9.74 16.48 13.55
C ASN A 33 8.27 16.97 13.56
N PRO A 34 7.90 17.94 14.41
CA PRO A 34 6.53 18.41 14.53
C PRO A 34 6.03 19.12 13.26
N LEU A 35 6.92 19.78 12.51
CA LEU A 35 6.56 20.48 11.27
C LEU A 35 6.11 19.50 10.19
N ILE A 36 6.75 18.33 10.10
CA ILE A 36 6.34 17.28 9.17
C ILE A 36 4.95 16.76 9.54
N ILE A 37 4.72 16.49 10.83
CA ILE A 37 3.41 16.02 11.33
C ILE A 37 2.34 17.06 11.00
N GLN A 38 2.58 18.33 11.31
CA GLN A 38 1.67 19.42 10.99
C GLN A 38 1.36 19.49 9.49
N THR A 39 2.39 19.40 8.65
CA THR A 39 2.20 19.43 7.19
C THR A 39 1.38 18.22 6.71
N MET A 40 1.58 17.02 7.26
CA MET A 40 0.76 15.84 6.93
C MET A 40 -0.72 16.06 7.29
N ILE A 41 -0.98 16.63 8.47
CA ILE A 41 -2.34 16.95 8.95
C ILE A 41 -3.01 17.99 8.06
N GLU A 42 -2.30 19.06 7.70
CA GLU A 42 -2.79 20.11 6.80
C GLU A 42 -3.10 19.54 5.41
N LYS A 43 -2.17 18.77 4.83
CA LYS A 43 -2.33 18.15 3.52
C LYS A 43 -3.38 17.04 3.51
N ALA A 44 -3.79 16.50 4.65
CA ALA A 44 -4.90 15.55 4.73
C ALA A 44 -6.27 16.23 4.54
N GLY A 45 -6.40 17.51 4.91
CA GLY A 45 -7.68 18.24 4.81
C GLY A 45 -8.75 17.64 5.71
N ILE A 46 -8.40 17.42 6.98
CA ILE A 46 -9.28 16.84 8.02
C ILE A 46 -10.37 17.83 8.42
N LYS A 47 -11.61 17.37 8.42
CA LYS A 47 -12.80 18.04 8.95
C LYS A 47 -13.11 17.49 10.34
N SER A 48 -13.78 18.31 11.16
CA SER A 48 -14.18 17.92 12.54
C SER A 48 -15.16 16.75 12.61
N SER A 49 -15.88 16.47 11.53
CA SER A 49 -16.78 15.32 11.41
C SER A 49 -16.10 14.05 10.91
N ASP A 50 -14.86 14.13 10.42
CA ASP A 50 -14.20 12.98 9.78
C ASP A 50 -13.79 11.93 10.82
N SER A 51 -13.94 10.67 10.42
CA SER A 51 -13.26 9.52 11.03
C SER A 51 -11.91 9.30 10.35
N VAL A 52 -10.84 9.20 11.15
CA VAL A 52 -9.47 9.00 10.65
C VAL A 52 -8.93 7.64 11.04
N LEU A 53 -8.42 6.89 10.07
CA LEU A 53 -7.62 5.69 10.28
C LEU A 53 -6.12 6.04 10.38
N GLU A 54 -5.49 5.67 11.49
CA GLU A 54 -4.05 5.72 11.70
C GLU A 54 -3.50 4.29 11.85
N VAL A 55 -2.52 3.91 11.02
CA VAL A 55 -1.85 2.61 11.13
C VAL A 55 -0.42 2.83 11.61
N GLY A 56 -0.06 2.21 12.73
CA GLY A 56 1.23 2.39 13.39
C GLY A 56 1.34 3.73 14.13
N PRO A 57 0.48 4.00 15.13
CA PRO A 57 0.54 5.24 15.91
C PRO A 57 1.85 5.36 16.71
N GLY A 58 2.50 4.24 17.05
CA GLY A 58 3.74 4.19 17.81
C GLY A 58 3.58 4.90 19.15
N THR A 59 4.40 5.95 19.38
CA THR A 59 4.34 6.74 20.62
C THR A 59 3.22 7.79 20.63
N GLY A 60 2.42 7.90 19.56
CA GLY A 60 1.28 8.82 19.50
C GLY A 60 1.58 10.24 19.05
N ASN A 61 2.76 10.52 18.48
CA ASN A 61 3.12 11.87 18.00
C ASN A 61 2.13 12.41 16.95
N LEU A 62 1.69 11.56 16.04
CA LEU A 62 0.68 11.90 15.02
C LEU A 62 -0.72 11.82 15.63
N THR A 63 -1.02 10.76 16.39
CA THR A 63 -2.31 10.54 17.05
C THR A 63 -2.80 11.76 17.84
N VAL A 64 -1.95 12.39 18.66
CA VAL A 64 -2.38 13.56 19.44
C VAL A 64 -2.84 14.73 18.55
N LYS A 65 -2.20 14.92 17.40
CA LYS A 65 -2.56 15.96 16.42
C LYS A 65 -3.79 15.60 15.60
N LEU A 66 -4.01 14.31 15.35
CA LEU A 66 -5.26 13.83 14.75
C LEU A 66 -6.45 14.07 15.68
N LEU A 67 -6.31 13.76 16.98
CA LEU A 67 -7.36 13.93 17.98
C LEU A 67 -7.79 15.39 18.19
N GLU A 68 -6.90 16.35 17.93
CA GLU A 68 -7.21 17.79 17.96
C GLU A 68 -8.16 18.20 16.82
N LYS A 69 -8.18 17.48 15.68
CA LYS A 69 -8.90 17.90 14.47
C LYS A 69 -10.03 16.97 14.03
N ALA A 70 -9.87 15.66 14.21
CA ALA A 70 -10.83 14.66 13.77
C ALA A 70 -11.98 14.48 14.76
N GLY A 71 -13.12 13.98 14.28
CA GLY A 71 -14.23 13.58 15.13
C GLY A 71 -13.90 12.28 15.87
N ILE A 72 -13.32 11.32 15.15
CA ILE A 72 -12.94 10.00 15.65
C ILE A 72 -11.58 9.60 15.06
N VAL A 73 -10.74 8.92 15.85
CA VAL A 73 -9.48 8.33 15.38
C VAL A 73 -9.45 6.84 15.70
N HIS A 74 -9.33 6.01 14.67
CA HIS A 74 -9.08 4.57 14.78
C HIS A 74 -7.60 4.29 14.58
N ALA A 75 -6.91 3.85 15.64
CA ALA A 75 -5.48 3.61 15.64
C ALA A 75 -5.17 2.10 15.70
N PHE A 76 -4.57 1.54 14.65
CA PHE A 76 -4.11 0.15 14.64
C PHE A 76 -2.65 0.05 15.08
N GLU A 77 -2.39 -0.74 16.12
CA GLU A 77 -1.03 -1.01 16.62
C GLU A 77 -0.86 -2.49 16.95
N ILE A 78 0.23 -3.08 16.45
CA ILE A 78 0.54 -4.50 16.63
C ILE A 78 1.39 -4.75 17.87
N ASP A 79 2.15 -3.76 18.36
CA ASP A 79 2.98 -3.89 19.56
C ASP A 79 2.21 -3.41 20.81
N PRO A 80 1.81 -4.32 21.72
CA PRO A 80 1.08 -3.96 22.93
C PRO A 80 1.84 -2.95 23.81
N ARG A 81 3.17 -2.90 23.74
CA ARG A 81 3.96 -1.92 24.49
C ARG A 81 3.75 -0.50 23.98
N MET A 82 3.59 -0.33 22.66
CA MET A 82 3.27 0.96 22.04
C MET A 82 1.83 1.36 22.37
N VAL A 83 0.91 0.40 22.41
CA VAL A 83 -0.48 0.63 22.85
C VAL A 83 -0.51 1.21 24.27
N SER A 84 0.19 0.58 25.21
CA SER A 84 0.27 1.07 26.59
C SER A 84 0.89 2.46 26.69
N GLU A 85 1.91 2.76 25.88
CA GLU A 85 2.53 4.09 25.83
C GLU A 85 1.56 5.15 25.28
N LEU A 86 0.87 4.84 24.18
CA LEU A 86 -0.14 5.71 23.60
C LEU A 86 -1.26 5.99 24.60
N GLN A 87 -1.78 4.96 25.27
CA GLN A 87 -2.84 5.09 26.27
C GLN A 87 -2.42 6.00 27.42
N LYS A 88 -1.21 5.85 27.95
CA LYS A 88 -0.65 6.74 28.99
C LYS A 88 -0.55 8.18 28.48
N ARG A 89 -0.03 8.36 27.26
CA ARG A 89 0.16 9.69 26.66
C ARG A 89 -1.14 10.47 26.50
N VAL A 90 -2.22 9.80 26.13
CA VAL A 90 -3.52 10.45 25.93
C VAL A 90 -4.44 10.37 27.15
N GLN A 91 -3.99 9.80 28.28
CA GLN A 91 -4.83 9.49 29.43
C GLN A 91 -5.57 10.71 29.98
N THR A 92 -4.89 11.85 30.07
CA THR A 92 -5.44 13.12 30.59
C THR A 92 -5.98 14.04 29.50
N SER A 93 -5.95 13.61 28.24
CA SER A 93 -6.40 14.44 27.12
C SER A 93 -7.93 14.52 27.09
N PRO A 94 -8.53 15.71 26.94
CA PRO A 94 -9.98 15.83 26.77
C PRO A 94 -10.48 15.15 25.48
N ASN A 95 -9.60 14.95 24.49
CA ASN A 95 -9.92 14.25 23.25
C ASN A 95 -9.77 12.72 23.35
N ARG A 96 -9.40 12.17 24.52
CA ARG A 96 -9.26 10.72 24.75
C ARG A 96 -10.48 9.89 24.31
N PRO A 97 -11.74 10.33 24.53
CA PRO A 97 -12.92 9.56 24.10
C PRO A 97 -13.02 9.36 22.59
N LYS A 98 -12.38 10.22 21.79
CA LYS A 98 -12.36 10.11 20.32
C LYS A 98 -11.40 9.02 19.80
N LEU A 99 -10.52 8.50 20.67
CA LEU A 99 -9.50 7.52 20.29
C LEU A 99 -9.98 6.08 20.51
N HIS A 100 -10.04 5.31 19.43
CA HIS A 100 -10.27 3.87 19.44
C HIS A 100 -8.98 3.16 19.02
N ILE A 101 -8.39 2.39 19.94
CA ILE A 101 -7.17 1.62 19.66
C ILE A 101 -7.54 0.19 19.31
N CYS A 102 -7.19 -0.24 18.10
CA CYS A 102 -7.35 -1.61 17.62
C CYS A 102 -6.00 -2.34 17.75
N VAL A 103 -5.89 -3.23 18.73
CA VAL A 103 -4.66 -4.01 18.94
C VAL A 103 -4.63 -5.16 17.94
N GLY A 104 -3.67 -5.14 17.00
CA GLY A 104 -3.51 -6.18 16.00
C GLY A 104 -2.91 -5.70 14.68
N ASP A 105 -2.83 -6.65 13.75
CA ASP A 105 -2.29 -6.41 12.40
C ASP A 105 -3.38 -5.78 11.50
N ALA A 106 -3.17 -4.52 11.13
CA ALA A 106 -4.06 -3.79 10.24
C ALA A 106 -4.23 -4.45 8.86
N ILE A 107 -3.27 -5.27 8.40
CA ILE A 107 -3.35 -5.98 7.11
C ILE A 107 -4.20 -7.24 7.22
N LYS A 108 -4.16 -7.95 8.35
CA LYS A 108 -4.90 -9.20 8.59
C LYS A 108 -6.29 -8.99 9.18
N CYS A 109 -6.59 -7.79 9.67
CA CYS A 109 -7.91 -7.43 10.16
C CYS A 109 -8.96 -7.70 9.07
N LYS A 110 -10.05 -8.44 9.36
CA LYS A 110 -11.05 -8.80 8.34
C LYS A 110 -11.71 -7.56 7.73
N GLU A 111 -12.11 -6.63 8.59
CA GLU A 111 -12.82 -5.42 8.20
C GLU A 111 -12.22 -4.21 8.92
N TRP A 112 -11.88 -3.17 8.16
CA TRP A 112 -11.50 -1.91 8.77
C TRP A 112 -12.75 -1.17 9.26
N PRO A 113 -12.65 -0.44 10.39
CA PRO A 113 -13.71 0.50 10.76
C PRO A 113 -13.88 1.49 9.61
N ARG A 114 -15.09 2.02 9.44
CA ARG A 114 -15.34 3.05 8.42
C ARG A 114 -14.52 4.31 8.75
N PHE A 115 -13.82 4.82 7.75
CA PHE A 115 -13.03 6.06 7.87
C PHE A 115 -13.19 6.92 6.62
N ASP A 116 -13.14 8.24 6.81
CA ASP A 116 -13.14 9.21 5.71
C ASP A 116 -11.73 9.46 5.20
N LEU A 117 -10.74 9.39 6.10
CA LEU A 117 -9.35 9.68 5.82
C LEU A 117 -8.43 8.64 6.44
N CYS A 118 -7.31 8.35 5.79
CA CYS A 118 -6.21 7.65 6.44
C CYS A 118 -5.01 8.60 6.54
N VAL A 119 -4.43 8.72 7.74
CA VAL A 119 -3.18 9.48 7.94
C VAL A 119 -2.25 8.61 8.75
N ALA A 120 -1.12 8.18 8.16
CA ALA A 120 -0.28 7.18 8.79
C ALA A 120 1.21 7.37 8.49
N ASN A 121 2.05 7.11 9.50
CA ASN A 121 3.46 6.80 9.33
C ASN A 121 3.62 5.28 9.24
N LEU A 122 3.56 4.74 8.02
CA LEU A 122 3.49 3.30 7.84
C LEU A 122 4.84 2.64 8.15
N PRO A 123 4.85 1.51 8.89
CA PRO A 123 5.97 0.59 8.87
C PRO A 123 6.26 0.15 7.43
N TYR A 124 7.52 0.22 7.02
CA TYR A 124 7.88 0.03 5.61
C TYR A 124 7.57 -1.37 5.10
N GLN A 125 7.61 -2.38 5.98
CA GLN A 125 7.33 -3.77 5.65
C GLN A 125 5.88 -3.99 5.19
N ILE A 126 4.95 -3.13 5.60
CA ILE A 126 3.53 -3.27 5.27
C ILE A 126 3.06 -2.28 4.20
N SER A 127 3.93 -1.43 3.66
CA SER A 127 3.53 -0.37 2.73
C SER A 127 2.84 -0.91 1.47
N SER A 128 3.38 -1.97 0.85
CA SER A 128 2.77 -2.59 -0.34
C SER A 128 1.41 -3.25 -0.06
N PRO A 129 1.27 -4.18 0.90
CA PRO A 129 -0.03 -4.79 1.18
C PRO A 129 -1.05 -3.77 1.69
N PHE A 130 -0.62 -2.72 2.41
CA PHE A 130 -1.50 -1.64 2.86
C PHE A 130 -2.10 -0.87 1.69
N VAL A 131 -1.27 -0.46 0.72
CA VAL A 131 -1.73 0.25 -0.48
C VAL A 131 -2.68 -0.61 -1.32
N LEU A 132 -2.37 -1.89 -1.53
CA LEU A 132 -3.27 -2.80 -2.26
C LEU A 132 -4.61 -2.95 -1.54
N ARG A 133 -4.60 -2.99 -0.20
CA ARG A 133 -5.83 -3.03 0.60
C ARG A 133 -6.63 -1.72 0.52
N LEU A 134 -5.97 -0.56 0.48
CA LEU A 134 -6.63 0.73 0.22
C LEU A 134 -7.32 0.76 -1.15
N ILE A 135 -6.69 0.19 -2.19
CA ILE A 135 -7.29 0.07 -3.52
C ILE A 135 -8.54 -0.81 -3.46
N ALA A 136 -8.44 -1.99 -2.82
CA ALA A 136 -9.55 -2.92 -2.66
C ALA A 136 -10.71 -2.33 -1.82
N TYR A 137 -10.40 -1.48 -0.84
CA TYR A 137 -11.41 -0.75 -0.04
C TYR A 137 -12.25 0.23 -0.88
N GLY A 138 -11.74 0.64 -2.05
CA GLY A 138 -12.48 1.36 -3.07
C GLY A 138 -12.85 2.80 -2.66
N ASN A 139 -14.02 3.26 -3.10
CA ASN A 139 -14.45 4.66 -2.95
C ASN A 139 -15.06 4.97 -1.57
N SER A 140 -14.76 4.13 -0.57
CA SER A 140 -15.29 4.22 0.80
C SER A 140 -14.54 5.25 1.66
N TYR A 141 -13.50 5.90 1.13
CA TYR A 141 -12.71 6.93 1.79
C TYR A 141 -12.37 8.07 0.81
N ARG A 142 -12.11 9.26 1.35
CA ARG A 142 -11.81 10.48 0.57
C ARG A 142 -10.35 10.53 0.13
N CYS A 143 -9.41 10.30 1.05
CA CYS A 143 -7.99 10.21 0.71
C CYS A 143 -7.17 9.54 1.82
N ALA A 144 -5.98 9.07 1.46
CA ALA A 144 -4.95 8.64 2.38
C ALA A 144 -3.71 9.52 2.22
N VAL A 145 -3.19 10.07 3.32
CA VAL A 145 -1.91 10.78 3.40
C VAL A 145 -0.96 9.93 4.23
N VAL A 146 -0.10 9.20 3.54
CA VAL A 146 0.77 8.20 4.16
C VAL A 146 2.22 8.51 3.93
N MET A 147 3.03 8.27 4.95
CA MET A 147 4.48 8.33 4.86
C MET A 147 5.04 6.92 4.63
N VAL A 148 5.90 6.82 3.64
CA VAL A 148 6.51 5.56 3.15
C VAL A 148 7.98 5.81 2.78
N GLN A 149 8.72 4.75 2.47
CA GLN A 149 10.08 4.90 1.93
C GLN A 149 10.06 5.71 0.63
N LYS A 150 11.11 6.53 0.42
CA LYS A 150 11.21 7.38 -0.77
C LYS A 150 11.14 6.58 -2.07
N GLU A 151 11.86 5.47 -2.18
CA GLU A 151 11.83 4.62 -3.38
C GLU A 151 10.44 4.03 -3.62
N PHE A 152 9.75 3.60 -2.56
CA PHE A 152 8.37 3.13 -2.65
C PHE A 152 7.43 4.24 -3.15
N ALA A 153 7.51 5.45 -2.59
CA ALA A 153 6.75 6.61 -3.07
C ALA A 153 7.06 6.93 -4.54
N ASP A 154 8.34 6.89 -4.94
CA ASP A 154 8.77 7.12 -6.31
C ASP A 154 8.19 6.06 -7.26
N ARG A 155 8.06 4.79 -6.83
CA ARG A 155 7.37 3.74 -7.58
C ARG A 155 5.87 4.00 -7.73
N LEU A 156 5.18 4.51 -6.70
CA LEU A 156 3.74 4.78 -6.79
C LEU A 156 3.41 5.80 -7.88
N VAL A 157 4.27 6.80 -8.08
CA VAL A 157 4.08 7.89 -9.05
C VAL A 157 4.86 7.71 -10.35
N ALA A 158 5.57 6.58 -10.52
CA ALA A 158 6.35 6.29 -11.72
C ALA A 158 5.43 6.14 -12.93
N LYS A 159 5.79 6.78 -14.05
CA LYS A 159 5.03 6.75 -15.30
C LYS A 159 5.54 5.64 -16.24
N PRO A 160 4.75 5.21 -17.24
CA PRO A 160 5.24 4.31 -18.29
C PRO A 160 6.56 4.81 -18.89
N GLY A 161 7.53 3.90 -19.03
CA GLY A 161 8.90 4.20 -19.47
C GLY A 161 9.89 4.46 -18.33
N ASP A 162 9.43 4.87 -17.14
CA ASP A 162 10.31 5.14 -16.01
C ASP A 162 10.98 3.86 -15.50
N LYS A 163 12.21 3.98 -15.01
CA LYS A 163 12.96 2.86 -14.41
C LYS A 163 12.17 2.17 -13.29
N LEU A 164 11.45 2.95 -12.49
CA LEU A 164 10.68 2.48 -11.33
C LEU A 164 9.25 2.04 -11.68
N TYR A 165 8.80 2.20 -12.92
CA TYR A 165 7.47 1.75 -13.34
C TYR A 165 7.33 0.24 -13.19
N CYS A 166 6.28 -0.19 -12.51
CA CYS A 166 6.05 -1.58 -12.16
C CYS A 166 4.55 -1.87 -11.96
N ARG A 167 4.22 -3.13 -11.67
CA ARG A 167 2.85 -3.58 -11.34
C ARG A 167 2.17 -2.67 -10.33
N LEU A 168 2.89 -2.26 -9.27
CA LEU A 168 2.33 -1.39 -8.23
C LEU A 168 1.94 -0.02 -8.79
N SER A 169 2.76 0.55 -9.68
CA SER A 169 2.52 1.83 -10.34
C SER A 169 1.26 1.77 -11.19
N ALA A 170 1.18 0.79 -12.11
CA ALA A 170 0.03 0.59 -12.99
C ALA A 170 -1.26 0.30 -12.20
N ASN A 171 -1.17 -0.51 -11.14
CA ASN A 171 -2.32 -0.87 -10.33
C ASN A 171 -2.86 0.34 -9.55
N ILE A 172 -2.02 1.04 -8.77
CA ILE A 172 -2.48 2.18 -7.97
C ILE A 172 -2.96 3.34 -8.84
N GLN A 173 -2.30 3.63 -9.97
CA GLN A 173 -2.66 4.77 -10.81
C GLN A 173 -3.99 4.53 -11.52
N PHE A 174 -4.32 3.29 -11.88
CA PHE A 174 -5.62 2.95 -12.46
C PHE A 174 -6.78 3.21 -11.49
N HIS A 175 -6.61 2.86 -10.21
CA HIS A 175 -7.68 2.99 -9.21
C HIS A 175 -7.67 4.31 -8.43
N CYS A 176 -6.54 5.00 -8.37
CA CYS A 176 -6.34 6.18 -7.53
C CYS A 176 -5.55 7.28 -8.24
N ARG A 177 -5.80 8.53 -7.87
CA ARG A 177 -4.88 9.64 -8.12
C ARG A 177 -3.82 9.63 -7.03
N VAL A 178 -2.54 9.70 -7.43
CA VAL A 178 -1.42 9.63 -6.49
C VAL A 178 -0.50 10.83 -6.69
N ALA A 179 -0.18 11.52 -5.59
CA ALA A 179 0.72 12.67 -5.60
C ALA A 179 1.78 12.53 -4.50
N LYS A 180 3.03 12.80 -4.84
CA LYS A 180 4.12 12.90 -3.86
C LYS A 180 4.13 14.32 -3.29
N LEU A 181 3.85 14.45 -2.00
CA LEU A 181 3.66 15.74 -1.34
C LEU A 181 4.97 16.36 -0.86
N MET A 182 5.83 15.58 -0.21
CA MET A 182 7.11 16.06 0.32
C MET A 182 8.12 14.93 0.53
N LYS A 183 9.41 15.25 0.51
CA LYS A 183 10.51 14.35 0.89
C LYS A 183 10.89 14.59 2.35
N ILE A 184 11.31 13.53 3.04
CA ILE A 184 11.66 13.58 4.46
C ILE A 184 13.01 12.89 4.67
N ALA A 185 13.97 13.66 5.19
CA ALA A 185 15.28 13.14 5.53
C ALA A 185 15.19 12.16 6.71
N ARG A 186 15.96 11.06 6.64
CA ARG A 186 16.05 10.02 7.70
C ARG A 186 16.34 10.55 9.11
N ASN A 187 16.98 11.71 9.23
CA ASN A 187 17.30 12.34 10.52
C ASN A 187 16.06 12.89 11.25
N SER A 188 14.91 12.94 10.58
CA SER A 188 13.63 13.32 11.19
C SER A 188 13.03 12.22 12.09
N PHE A 189 13.66 11.05 12.16
CA PHE A 189 13.19 9.87 12.87
C PHE A 189 14.14 9.46 13.99
N ARG A 190 13.60 8.78 15.01
CA ARG A 190 14.42 8.07 16.00
C ARG A 190 13.88 6.66 16.27
N PRO A 191 14.74 5.64 16.18
CA PRO A 191 16.04 5.67 15.51
C PRO A 191 15.91 6.03 14.01
N PRO A 192 16.94 6.62 13.37
CA PRO A 192 16.88 6.94 11.96
C PRO A 192 16.78 5.66 11.09
N PRO A 193 15.95 5.64 10.04
CA PRO A 193 15.95 4.57 9.05
C PRO A 193 17.19 4.62 8.16
N LYS A 194 17.44 3.54 7.41
CA LYS A 194 18.56 3.45 6.45
C LYS A 194 18.37 4.28 5.19
N VAL A 195 17.13 4.67 4.89
CA VAL A 195 16.73 5.38 3.67
C VAL A 195 15.84 6.56 4.01
N ASP A 196 15.74 7.51 3.10
CA ASP A 196 14.83 8.64 3.24
C ASP A 196 13.38 8.23 2.99
N SER A 197 12.46 9.06 3.46
CA SER A 197 11.02 8.86 3.32
C SER A 197 10.39 9.90 2.41
N ALA A 198 9.14 9.67 2.04
CA ALA A 198 8.29 10.66 1.40
C ALA A 198 6.84 10.50 1.87
N VAL A 199 6.11 11.61 1.85
CA VAL A 199 4.65 11.61 2.06
C VAL A 199 3.98 11.55 0.71
N VAL A 200 3.02 10.64 0.57
CA VAL A 200 2.17 10.49 -0.61
C VAL A 200 0.72 10.70 -0.23
N ARG A 201 -0.02 11.31 -1.14
CA ARG A 201 -1.48 11.43 -1.09
C ARG A 201 -2.07 10.50 -2.13
N ILE A 202 -3.02 9.67 -1.71
CA ILE A 202 -3.72 8.68 -2.52
C ILE A 202 -5.21 8.99 -2.42
N GLU A 203 -5.86 9.20 -3.56
CA GLU A 203 -7.29 9.50 -3.64
C GLU A 203 -7.96 8.50 -4.58
N PRO A 204 -8.98 7.75 -4.15
CA PRO A 204 -9.76 6.90 -5.05
C PRO A 204 -10.31 7.72 -6.23
N ARG A 205 -10.25 7.15 -7.44
CA ARG A 205 -10.88 7.78 -8.60
C ARG A 205 -12.40 7.68 -8.48
N PHE A 206 -13.10 8.76 -8.81
CA PHE A 206 -14.54 8.80 -8.97
C PHE A 206 -14.88 9.26 -10.39
N PRO A 207 -15.70 8.52 -11.15
CA PRO A 207 -16.27 7.20 -10.82
C PRO A 207 -15.21 6.10 -10.68
N LYS A 208 -15.55 5.01 -9.98
CA LYS A 208 -14.68 3.83 -9.90
C LYS A 208 -14.46 3.27 -11.31
N PRO A 209 -13.23 2.85 -11.68
CA PRO A 209 -12.99 2.21 -12.97
C PRO A 209 -13.92 0.99 -13.20
N PRO A 210 -14.43 0.78 -14.43
CA PRO A 210 -15.40 -0.28 -14.73
C PRO A 210 -14.76 -1.67 -14.88
N VAL A 211 -13.66 -1.93 -14.17
CA VAL A 211 -12.92 -3.20 -14.15
C VAL A 211 -12.74 -3.61 -12.70
N SER A 212 -13.01 -4.87 -12.37
CA SER A 212 -12.77 -5.39 -11.02
C SER A 212 -11.29 -5.37 -10.69
N PHE A 213 -10.96 -5.21 -9.40
CA PHE A 213 -9.57 -5.18 -8.97
C PHE A 213 -8.86 -6.51 -9.25
N GLU A 214 -9.57 -7.62 -9.09
CA GLU A 214 -9.07 -8.97 -9.29
C GLU A 214 -8.68 -9.20 -10.75
N GLU A 215 -9.54 -8.81 -11.69
CA GLU A 215 -9.28 -8.95 -13.13
C GLU A 215 -8.08 -8.11 -13.55
N TRP A 216 -8.05 -6.85 -13.12
CA TRP A 216 -6.96 -5.94 -13.41
C TRP A 216 -5.63 -6.43 -12.83
N ASP A 217 -5.60 -6.79 -11.54
CA ASP A 217 -4.38 -7.25 -10.88
C ASP A 217 -3.86 -8.56 -11.47
N SER A 218 -4.74 -9.48 -11.89
CA SER A 218 -4.36 -10.73 -12.54
C SER A 218 -3.70 -10.50 -13.90
N LEU A 219 -4.25 -9.61 -14.74
CA LEU A 219 -3.59 -9.17 -15.97
C LEU A 219 -2.21 -8.57 -15.66
N LEU A 220 -2.15 -7.63 -14.70
CA LEU A 220 -0.92 -6.94 -14.36
C LEU A 220 0.16 -7.90 -13.82
N ARG A 221 -0.21 -8.95 -13.08
CA ARG A 221 0.73 -9.99 -12.61
C ARG A 221 1.43 -10.70 -13.77
N ILE A 222 0.71 -10.97 -14.84
CA ILE A 222 1.26 -11.63 -16.03
C ILE A 222 2.17 -10.66 -16.79
N VAL A 223 1.65 -9.50 -17.19
CA VAL A 223 2.39 -8.60 -18.09
C VAL A 223 3.62 -7.99 -17.43
N PHE A 224 3.60 -7.75 -16.10
CA PHE A 224 4.76 -7.24 -15.36
C PHE A 224 5.70 -8.32 -14.82
N ALA A 225 5.41 -9.62 -15.00
CA ALA A 225 6.28 -10.71 -14.54
C ALA A 225 7.73 -10.53 -15.03
N ARG A 226 7.89 -10.18 -16.31
CA ARG A 226 9.16 -9.68 -16.86
C ARG A 226 8.89 -8.43 -17.69
N LYS A 227 8.78 -7.28 -17.01
CA LYS A 227 8.40 -5.99 -17.62
C LYS A 227 9.23 -5.52 -18.84
N ASN A 228 10.47 -6.01 -18.97
CA ASN A 228 11.38 -5.67 -20.08
C ASN A 228 11.33 -6.68 -21.25
N LYS A 229 10.65 -7.82 -21.08
CA LYS A 229 10.40 -8.79 -22.15
C LYS A 229 9.09 -8.47 -22.86
N THR A 230 8.94 -9.01 -24.06
CA THR A 230 7.72 -8.85 -24.85
C THR A 230 6.54 -9.50 -24.14
N LEU A 231 5.33 -9.03 -24.41
CA LEU A 231 4.13 -9.63 -23.82
C LEU A 231 4.00 -11.10 -24.19
N SER A 232 4.22 -11.48 -25.46
CA SER A 232 4.19 -12.89 -25.87
C SER A 232 5.12 -13.77 -25.02
N ALA A 233 6.28 -13.26 -24.60
CA ALA A 233 7.17 -14.02 -23.72
C ALA A 233 6.60 -14.19 -22.31
N ASN A 234 5.74 -13.30 -21.82
CA ASN A 234 5.15 -13.37 -20.48
C ASN A 234 3.92 -14.30 -20.41
N PHE A 235 3.28 -14.63 -21.54
CA PHE A 235 2.26 -15.66 -21.62
C PHE A 235 2.90 -17.06 -21.74
N SER A 236 3.55 -17.52 -20.66
CA SER A 236 4.16 -18.86 -20.60
C SER A 236 3.09 -19.97 -20.62
N LYS A 237 3.52 -21.22 -20.88
CA LYS A 237 2.63 -22.40 -20.82
C LYS A 237 1.80 -22.48 -19.53
N SER A 238 2.39 -22.16 -18.38
CA SER A 238 1.69 -22.11 -17.10
C SER A 238 0.60 -21.03 -17.03
N VAL A 239 0.87 -19.85 -17.59
CA VAL A 239 -0.12 -18.76 -17.69
C VAL A 239 -1.26 -19.15 -18.63
N VAL A 240 -0.92 -19.72 -19.80
CA VAL A 240 -1.91 -20.20 -20.77
C VAL A 240 -2.82 -21.26 -20.14
N GLN A 241 -2.29 -22.16 -19.30
CA GLN A 241 -3.11 -23.14 -18.59
C GLN A 241 -4.09 -22.49 -17.59
N ILE A 242 -3.66 -21.44 -16.88
CA ILE A 242 -4.56 -20.69 -15.98
C ILE A 242 -5.68 -20.03 -16.79
N LEU A 243 -5.33 -19.38 -17.90
CA LEU A 243 -6.31 -18.76 -18.79
C LEU A 243 -7.26 -19.79 -19.41
N HIS A 244 -6.76 -20.98 -19.73
CA HIS A 244 -7.58 -22.07 -20.25
C HIS A 244 -8.68 -22.44 -19.25
N ASN A 245 -8.31 -22.66 -17.98
CA ASN A 245 -9.25 -23.00 -16.93
C ASN A 245 -10.30 -21.89 -16.72
N ASN A 246 -9.88 -20.63 -16.72
CA ASN A 246 -10.79 -19.48 -16.61
C ASN A 246 -11.74 -19.39 -17.81
N TYR A 247 -11.23 -19.63 -19.03
CA TYR A 247 -12.00 -19.63 -20.26
C TYR A 247 -13.08 -20.71 -20.25
N LEU A 248 -12.76 -21.95 -19.89
CA LEU A 248 -13.74 -23.04 -19.80
C LEU A 248 -14.81 -22.75 -18.74
N LYS A 249 -14.40 -22.23 -17.58
CA LYS A 249 -15.33 -21.80 -16.53
C LYS A 249 -16.29 -20.72 -17.05
N THR A 250 -15.77 -19.74 -17.79
CA THR A 250 -16.56 -18.66 -18.40
C THR A 250 -17.54 -19.21 -19.44
N CYS A 251 -17.09 -20.09 -20.32
CA CYS A 251 -17.93 -20.73 -21.34
C CYS A 251 -19.10 -21.48 -20.70
N LYS A 252 -18.83 -22.27 -19.65
CA LYS A 252 -19.85 -22.97 -18.87
C LYS A 252 -20.84 -22.00 -18.21
N GLN A 253 -20.35 -20.92 -17.60
CA GLN A 253 -21.19 -19.93 -16.91
C GLN A 253 -22.10 -19.14 -17.88
N LYS A 254 -21.60 -18.82 -19.08
CA LYS A 254 -22.34 -18.08 -20.10
C LYS A 254 -23.14 -18.98 -21.05
N ASN A 255 -23.06 -20.30 -20.88
CA ASN A 255 -23.64 -21.29 -21.78
C ASN A 255 -23.18 -21.11 -23.25
N ILE A 256 -21.88 -20.89 -23.44
CA ILE A 256 -21.24 -20.71 -24.75
C ILE A 256 -20.39 -21.95 -25.03
N GLN A 257 -20.44 -22.46 -26.26
CA GLN A 257 -19.56 -23.54 -26.70
C GLN A 257 -18.11 -23.03 -26.83
N PRO A 258 -17.13 -23.67 -26.16
CA PRO A 258 -15.72 -23.31 -26.29
C PRO A 258 -15.24 -23.38 -27.75
N GLN A 259 -14.42 -22.42 -28.16
CA GLN A 259 -13.89 -22.31 -29.51
C GLN A 259 -12.37 -22.09 -29.51
N PRO A 260 -11.61 -22.79 -30.39
CA PRO A 260 -12.08 -23.75 -31.39
C PRO A 260 -12.55 -25.09 -30.78
N GLU A 261 -13.26 -25.89 -31.57
CA GLU A 261 -13.69 -27.24 -31.16
C GLU A 261 -12.50 -28.08 -30.64
N GLY A 262 -12.72 -28.83 -29.56
CA GLY A 262 -11.69 -29.63 -28.92
C GLY A 262 -10.72 -28.86 -28.00
N ILE A 263 -10.84 -27.52 -27.87
CA ILE A 263 -9.97 -26.72 -26.99
C ILE A 263 -9.94 -27.23 -25.55
N GLU A 264 -11.07 -27.76 -25.05
CA GLU A 264 -11.21 -28.32 -23.71
C GLU A 264 -10.16 -29.39 -23.38
N GLN A 265 -9.76 -30.17 -24.39
CA GLN A 265 -8.87 -31.33 -24.25
C GLN A 265 -7.45 -31.03 -24.76
N ALA A 266 -7.27 -29.91 -25.47
CA ALA A 266 -6.03 -29.59 -26.18
C ALA A 266 -5.46 -28.22 -25.77
N ALA A 267 -4.57 -28.21 -24.77
CA ALA A 267 -3.90 -27.00 -24.28
C ALA A 267 -3.14 -26.21 -25.37
N ASN A 268 -2.70 -26.88 -26.45
CA ASN A 268 -2.06 -26.22 -27.60
C ASN A 268 -3.03 -25.27 -28.32
N LEU A 269 -4.31 -25.63 -28.44
CA LEU A 269 -5.32 -24.78 -29.08
C LEU A 269 -5.55 -23.48 -28.28
N MET A 270 -5.46 -23.54 -26.95
CA MET A 270 -5.51 -22.33 -26.13
C MET A 270 -4.25 -21.47 -26.32
N ASN A 271 -3.08 -22.07 -26.45
CA ASN A 271 -1.84 -21.34 -26.74
C ASN A 271 -1.93 -20.61 -28.09
N ASP A 272 -2.48 -21.26 -29.11
CA ASP A 272 -2.69 -20.66 -30.43
C ASP A 272 -3.71 -19.53 -30.37
N LYS A 273 -4.80 -19.70 -29.61
CA LYS A 273 -5.80 -18.66 -29.38
C LYS A 273 -5.20 -17.42 -28.69
N VAL A 274 -4.42 -17.60 -27.63
CA VAL A 274 -3.71 -16.51 -26.94
C VAL A 274 -2.71 -15.81 -27.88
N THR A 275 -1.94 -16.59 -28.64
CA THR A 275 -0.97 -16.05 -29.59
C THR A 275 -1.66 -15.23 -30.69
N LYS A 276 -2.79 -15.73 -31.21
CA LYS A 276 -3.62 -15.03 -32.19
C LYS A 276 -4.14 -13.70 -31.64
N ILE A 277 -4.72 -13.69 -30.44
CA ILE A 277 -5.18 -12.44 -29.78
C ILE A 277 -4.06 -11.41 -29.69
N LEU A 278 -2.87 -11.82 -29.25
CA LEU A 278 -1.72 -10.93 -29.13
C LEU A 278 -1.20 -10.42 -30.49
N THR A 279 -1.37 -11.21 -31.55
CA THR A 279 -0.95 -10.86 -32.90
C THR A 279 -1.96 -9.90 -33.54
N ASP A 280 -3.25 -10.24 -33.50
CA ASP A 280 -4.34 -9.46 -34.09
C ASP A 280 -4.47 -8.09 -33.40
N SER A 281 -4.21 -8.02 -32.09
CA SER A 281 -4.17 -6.77 -31.33
C SER A 281 -2.83 -6.02 -31.38
N SER A 282 -1.83 -6.55 -32.09
CA SER A 282 -0.46 -6.02 -32.18
C SER A 282 0.31 -5.91 -30.84
N PHE A 283 -0.25 -6.40 -29.74
CA PHE A 283 0.36 -6.31 -28.41
C PHE A 283 1.50 -7.32 -28.16
N GLY A 284 1.65 -8.35 -29.00
CA GLY A 284 2.64 -9.40 -28.78
C GLY A 284 4.08 -8.90 -28.58
N THR A 285 4.47 -7.84 -29.29
CA THR A 285 5.81 -7.24 -29.23
C THR A 285 5.97 -6.14 -28.17
N PHE A 286 4.86 -5.69 -27.57
CA PHE A 286 4.85 -4.65 -26.55
C PHE A 286 5.57 -5.11 -25.29
N ARG A 287 6.01 -4.17 -24.47
CA ARG A 287 6.65 -4.44 -23.19
C ARG A 287 5.93 -3.66 -22.10
N ALA A 288 5.54 -4.35 -21.03
CA ALA A 288 4.77 -3.72 -19.95
C ALA A 288 5.48 -2.50 -19.33
N ARG A 289 6.81 -2.41 -19.40
CA ARG A 289 7.56 -1.23 -18.90
C ARG A 289 7.16 0.09 -19.57
N THR A 290 6.59 0.07 -20.77
CA THR A 290 6.21 1.28 -21.55
C THR A 290 4.71 1.38 -21.79
N MET A 291 3.93 0.38 -21.38
CA MET A 291 2.48 0.40 -21.57
C MET A 291 1.82 1.32 -20.56
N ASP A 292 0.97 2.21 -21.07
CA ASP A 292 0.13 3.08 -20.26
C ASP A 292 -1.20 2.42 -19.89
N GLU A 293 -2.08 3.21 -19.28
CA GLU A 293 -3.42 2.76 -18.86
C GLU A 293 -4.27 2.29 -20.05
N ASP A 294 -4.22 3.02 -21.17
CA ASP A 294 -5.03 2.74 -22.36
C ASP A 294 -4.55 1.49 -23.07
N ASP A 295 -3.24 1.29 -23.19
CA ASP A 295 -2.65 0.06 -23.72
C ASP A 295 -3.09 -1.17 -22.93
N LEU A 296 -3.05 -1.08 -21.59
CA LEU A 296 -3.45 -2.17 -20.71
C LEU A 296 -4.96 -2.45 -20.79
N LEU A 297 -5.79 -1.42 -20.92
CA LEU A 297 -7.23 -1.57 -21.12
C LEU A 297 -7.58 -2.18 -22.48
N LYS A 298 -6.91 -1.75 -23.56
CA LYS A 298 -7.09 -2.34 -24.89
C LYS A 298 -6.65 -3.80 -24.93
N LEU A 299 -5.55 -4.14 -24.27
CA LEU A 299 -5.11 -5.53 -24.10
C LEU A 299 -6.17 -6.34 -23.35
N LEU A 300 -6.66 -5.84 -22.22
CA LEU A 300 -7.72 -6.50 -21.46
C LEU A 300 -8.97 -6.73 -22.31
N LEU A 301 -9.37 -5.71 -23.08
CA LEU A 301 -10.52 -5.78 -23.97
C LEU A 301 -10.33 -6.86 -25.04
N ALA A 302 -9.15 -6.96 -25.66
CA ALA A 302 -8.84 -7.96 -26.69
C ALA A 302 -8.97 -9.42 -26.18
N PHE A 303 -8.64 -9.68 -24.91
CA PHE A 303 -8.91 -10.98 -24.29
C PHE A 303 -10.39 -11.16 -23.96
N LYS A 304 -11.04 -10.11 -23.44
CA LYS A 304 -12.44 -10.15 -23.03
C LYS A 304 -13.41 -10.35 -24.20
N THR A 305 -13.10 -9.81 -25.39
CA THR A 305 -13.88 -10.04 -26.62
C THR A 305 -13.89 -11.52 -27.03
N GLU A 306 -12.83 -12.25 -26.67
CA GLU A 306 -12.71 -13.69 -26.88
C GLU A 306 -13.20 -14.52 -25.68
N ASN A 307 -13.93 -13.91 -24.74
CA ASN A 307 -14.40 -14.49 -23.48
C ASN A 307 -13.29 -15.04 -22.56
N ILE A 308 -12.06 -14.54 -22.68
CA ILE A 308 -10.95 -14.89 -21.80
C ILE A 308 -10.82 -13.83 -20.70
N TYR A 309 -10.89 -14.30 -19.46
CA TYR A 309 -10.75 -13.48 -18.25
C TYR A 309 -9.52 -13.93 -17.45
N PHE A 310 -8.89 -12.98 -16.77
CA PHE A 310 -7.68 -13.20 -15.98
C PHE A 310 -7.96 -13.68 -14.55
N ALA A 311 -9.16 -13.44 -14.02
CA ALA A 311 -9.65 -13.87 -12.71
C ALA A 311 -10.90 -14.76 -12.76
#